data_AF-A0AB74CWW1-F1
#
_entry.id   AF-A0AB74CWW1-F1
#
_cell.length_a   1.000
_cell.length_b   1.000
_cell.length_c   1.000
_cell.angle_alpha   90.00
_cell.angle_beta   90.00
_cell.angle_gamma   90.00
#
_symmetry.space_group_name_H-M   'P 1'
#
loop_
_entity.id
_entity.type
_entity.pdbx_description
1 polymer ?
#
loop_
_entity_poly.entity_id
_entity_poly.type
_entity_poly.pdbx_seq_one_letter_code
_entity_poly.pdbx_strand_id
1 'polypeptide(L)' 'MNKVYPSAAAALEGIVQNGQTFAVGGFGLCGIPEALIGALRDSGVKGITCISNNAGVDGFGLGLLL' A
#
# COMPACT_ATOMS: atom_id res chain seq x y z
N MET A 1 -21.80 3.57 11.89
CA MET A 1 -20.91 3.85 10.74
C MET A 1 -20.19 2.56 10.37
N ASN A 2 -20.46 1.98 9.20
CA ASN A 2 -19.78 0.78 8.73
C ASN A 2 -18.44 1.18 8.08
N LYS A 3 -17.36 0.46 8.39
CA LYS A 3 -16.00 0.72 7.88
C LYS A 3 -15.47 -0.44 7.03
N VAL A 4 -16.31 -1.42 6.73
CA VAL A 4 -15.97 -2.55 5.86
C VAL A 4 -16.17 -2.11 4.41
N TYR A 5 -15.13 -2.22 3.61
CA TYR A 5 -15.14 -1.92 2.18
C TYR A 5 -15.16 -3.22 1.36
N PRO A 6 -15.82 -3.22 0.18
CA PRO A 6 -15.94 -4.42 -0.65
C PRO A 6 -14.62 -4.82 -1.34
N SER A 7 -13.64 -3.93 -1.41
CA SER A 7 -12.32 -4.20 -2.00
C SER A 7 -11.26 -3.22 -1.46
N ALA A 8 -9.98 -3.56 -1.67
CA ALA A 8 -8.86 -2.67 -1.35
C ALA A 8 -8.88 -1.38 -2.19
N ALA A 9 -9.26 -1.45 -3.47
CA ALA A 9 -9.43 -0.28 -4.31
C ALA A 9 -10.51 0.67 -3.77
N ALA A 10 -11.68 0.14 -3.38
CA ALA A 10 -12.76 0.93 -2.77
C ALA A 10 -12.34 1.54 -1.42
N ALA A 11 -11.47 0.88 -0.66
CA ALA A 11 -10.93 1.40 0.58
C ALA A 11 -9.94 2.57 0.38
N LEU A 12 -9.29 2.63 -0.80
CA LEU A 12 -8.30 3.66 -1.15
C LEU A 12 -8.89 4.79 -2.03
N GLU A 13 -10.10 4.63 -2.55
CA GLU A 13 -10.76 5.61 -3.41
C GLU A 13 -10.94 6.96 -2.70
N GLY A 14 -10.50 8.04 -3.36
CA GLY A 14 -10.60 9.40 -2.84
C GLY A 14 -9.64 9.75 -1.68
N ILE A 15 -8.84 8.79 -1.20
CA ILE A 15 -7.91 9.03 -0.07
C ILE A 15 -6.43 9.05 -0.49
N VAL A 16 -6.03 8.32 -1.53
CA VAL A 16 -4.63 8.26 -1.98
C VAL A 16 -4.28 9.42 -2.90
N GLN A 17 -3.12 10.04 -2.67
CA GLN A 17 -2.67 11.21 -3.42
C GLN A 17 -1.15 11.16 -3.67
N ASN A 18 -0.69 11.88 -4.70
CA ASN A 18 0.74 12.07 -4.95
C ASN A 18 1.42 12.74 -3.76
N GLY A 19 2.68 12.37 -3.48
CA GLY A 19 3.45 12.99 -2.39
C GLY A 19 3.10 12.53 -0.98
N GLN A 20 2.14 11.60 -0.83
CA GLN A 20 1.65 11.18 0.48
C GLN A 20 2.63 10.21 1.19
N THR A 21 2.65 10.30 2.52
CA THR A 21 3.41 9.37 3.39
C THR A 21 2.52 8.25 3.90
N PHE A 22 2.96 7.01 3.75
CA PHE A 22 2.25 5.80 4.21
C PHE A 22 3.08 5.06 5.25
N ALA A 23 2.47 4.75 6.40
CA ALA A 23 3.02 3.79 7.34
C ALA A 23 2.52 2.38 6.98
N VAL A 24 3.43 1.46 6.70
CA VAL A 24 3.11 0.12 6.19
C VAL A 24 3.67 -0.94 7.14
N GLY A 25 2.76 -1.68 7.79
CA GLY A 25 3.12 -2.77 8.69
C GLY A 25 3.67 -4.00 7.97
N GLY A 26 4.29 -4.89 8.77
CA GLY A 26 4.88 -6.15 8.32
C GLY A 26 6.37 -6.26 8.64
N PHE A 27 6.88 -7.49 8.61
CA PHE A 27 8.31 -7.81 8.78
C PHE A 27 8.74 -8.79 7.68
N GLY A 28 9.68 -8.37 6.83
CA GLY A 28 9.97 -9.08 5.58
C GLY A 28 8.70 -9.18 4.73
N LEU A 29 8.19 -10.40 4.57
CA LEU A 29 6.94 -10.70 3.85
C LEU A 29 5.80 -11.17 4.79
N CYS A 30 6.03 -11.15 6.10
CA CYS A 30 5.05 -11.59 7.09
C CYS A 30 4.20 -10.41 7.58
N GLY A 31 2.87 -10.56 7.54
CA GLY A 31 1.94 -9.55 8.05
C GLY A 31 1.87 -8.26 7.21
N ILE A 32 2.26 -8.30 5.95
CA ILE A 32 2.17 -7.16 5.03
C ILE A 32 0.73 -7.01 4.49
N PRO A 33 0.25 -5.79 4.22
CA PRO A 33 -1.10 -5.56 3.68
C PRO A 33 -1.14 -5.75 2.15
N GLU A 34 -0.95 -6.98 1.68
CA GLU A 34 -0.75 -7.32 0.25
C GLU A 34 -1.81 -6.71 -0.68
N ALA A 35 -3.09 -6.83 -0.33
CA ALA A 35 -4.19 -6.32 -1.15
C ALA A 35 -4.17 -4.78 -1.26
N LEU A 36 -3.81 -4.07 -0.18
CA LEU A 36 -3.72 -2.61 -0.18
C LEU A 36 -2.45 -2.13 -0.92
N ILE A 37 -1.34 -2.86 -0.82
CA ILE A 37 -0.13 -2.56 -1.60
C ILE A 37 -0.42 -2.70 -3.10
N GLY A 38 -1.11 -3.77 -3.51
CA GLY A 38 -1.55 -3.95 -4.90
C GLY A 38 -2.47 -2.82 -5.36
N ALA A 39 -3.47 -2.45 -4.56
CA ALA A 39 -4.37 -1.35 -4.89
C ALA A 39 -3.64 0.01 -4.94
N LEU A 40 -2.66 0.25 -4.07
CA LEU A 40 -1.85 1.47 -4.08
C LEU A 40 -0.98 1.54 -5.34
N ARG A 41 -0.35 0.44 -5.76
CA ARG A 41 0.35 0.34 -7.05
C ARG A 41 -0.58 0.71 -8.20
N ASP A 42 -1.76 0.10 -8.24
CA ASP A 42 -2.72 0.24 -9.34
C ASP A 42 -3.36 1.65 -9.38
N SER A 43 -3.41 2.36 -8.25
CA SER A 43 -3.84 3.77 -8.20
C SER A 43 -2.93 4.72 -9.00
N GLY A 44 -1.68 4.32 -9.28
CA GLY A 44 -0.75 5.09 -10.08
C GLY A 44 -0.18 6.34 -9.41
N VAL A 45 -0.46 6.58 -8.12
CA VAL A 45 0.11 7.72 -7.37
C VAL A 45 1.64 7.69 -7.37
N LYS A 46 2.26 8.87 -7.38
CA LYS A 46 3.71 9.07 -7.54
C LYS A 46 4.27 9.92 -6.40
N GLY A 47 5.59 9.80 -6.19
CA GLY A 47 6.31 10.57 -5.17
C GLY A 47 5.91 10.24 -3.74
N ILE A 48 5.39 9.03 -3.49
CA ILE A 48 5.00 8.61 -2.15
C ILE A 48 6.23 8.30 -1.28
N THR A 49 6.06 8.41 0.03
CA THR A 49 7.06 7.98 1.01
C THR A 49 6.49 6.84 1.84
N CYS A 50 7.16 5.68 1.88
CA CYS A 50 6.74 4.56 2.70
C CYS A 50 7.64 4.41 3.93
N ILE A 51 7.02 4.34 5.12
CA ILE A 51 7.68 4.00 6.38
C ILE A 51 7.36 2.55 6.67
N SER A 52 8.35 1.67 6.63
CA SER A 52 8.20 0.24 6.90
C SER A 52 9.49 -0.36 7.45
N ASN A 53 9.41 -1.52 8.09
CA ASN A 53 10.58 -2.24 8.57
C ASN A 53 11.45 -2.76 7.41
N ASN A 54 10.83 -3.19 6.32
CA ASN A 54 11.51 -3.66 5.10
C ASN A 54 10.72 -3.22 3.86
N ALA A 55 11.38 -3.19 2.70
CA ALA A 55 10.74 -2.93 1.41
C ALA A 55 10.14 -4.19 0.75
N GLY A 56 10.19 -5.36 1.41
CA GLY A 56 9.86 -6.63 0.76
C GLY A 56 10.98 -7.08 -0.18
N VAL A 57 10.62 -7.63 -1.34
CA VAL A 57 11.53 -8.12 -2.38
C VAL A 57 11.07 -7.65 -3.76
N ASP A 58 11.90 -7.79 -4.78
CA ASP A 58 11.54 -7.41 -6.16
C ASP A 58 10.25 -8.12 -6.59
N GLY A 59 9.25 -7.33 -6.99
CA GLY A 59 7.96 -7.84 -7.43
C GLY A 59 7.02 -8.34 -6.33
N PHE A 60 7.34 -8.16 -5.04
CA PHE A 60 6.45 -8.56 -3.94
C PHE A 60 6.57 -7.70 -2.67
N GLY A 61 5.45 -7.42 -2.00
CA GLY A 61 5.41 -6.41 -0.93
C GLY A 61 5.65 -5.01 -1.48
N LEU A 62 6.36 -4.15 -0.74
CA LEU A 62 6.64 -2.77 -1.20
C LEU A 62 7.55 -2.70 -2.44
N GLY A 63 8.25 -3.79 -2.79
CA GLY A 63 8.99 -3.90 -4.05
C GLY A 63 8.11 -3.89 -5.30
N LEU A 64 6.77 -3.95 -5.14
CA LEU A 64 5.82 -3.65 -6.21
C LEU A 64 5.67 -2.15 -6.51
N LEU A 65 6.13 -1.27 -5.61
CA LEU A 65 5.98 0.19 -5.69
C LEU A 65 7.28 0.90 -6.10
N LEU A 66 8.37 0.14 -6.27
CA LEU A 66 9.68 0.60 -6.72
C LEU A 66 9.84 0.38 -8.22
#